data_AF-A0A1F9GIS5-F1
#
_entry.id   AF-A0A1F9GIS5-F1
#
_cell.length_a   1.000
_cell.length_b   1.000
_cell.length_c   1.000
_cell.angle_alpha   90.00
_cell.angle_beta   90.00
_cell.angle_gamma   90.00
#
_symmetry.space_group_name_H-M   'P 1'
#
loop_
_entity.id
_entity.type
_entity.pdbx_description
1 polymer ?
#
loop_
_entity_poly.entity_id
_entity_poly.type
_entity_poly.pdbx_seq_one_letter_code
_entity_poly.pdbx_strand_id
1 'polypeptide(L)'
;MSLAHKFTWGQFLKKNPEFKKKKLKRTSSEGEKAFKAAFKEFAKSFLKEREAKLKKEKERTTKAKSELVTKLKAVDGKKWHLKARTLNQKIGRLDSYLSRLETIQKKTTQLAKSV
;
A
#
# COMPACT_ATOMS: atom_id res chain seq x y z
N MET A 1 -0.72 11.97 0.74
CA MET A 1 -1.98 12.42 1.36
C MET A 1 -2.18 11.69 2.67
N SER A 2 -2.49 12.41 3.75
CA SER A 2 -2.80 11.81 5.05
C SER A 2 -4.16 11.09 5.02
N LEU A 3 -4.37 10.11 5.89
CA LEU A 3 -5.64 9.37 6.03
C LEU A 3 -6.83 10.32 6.29
N ALA A 4 -6.61 11.40 7.04
CA ALA A 4 -7.62 12.41 7.34
C ALA A 4 -8.12 13.16 6.09
N HIS A 5 -7.30 13.32 5.05
CA HIS A 5 -7.72 13.96 3.80
C HIS A 5 -8.52 13.01 2.90
N LYS A 6 -8.43 11.70 3.13
CA LYS A 6 -9.18 10.69 2.36
C LYS A 6 -10.60 10.47 2.88
N PHE A 7 -10.88 10.80 4.14
CA PHE A 7 -12.19 10.66 4.75
C PHE A 7 -12.66 11.99 5.32
N THR A 8 -13.44 12.71 4.52
CA THR A 8 -13.99 14.02 4.91
C THR A 8 -15.37 13.89 5.54
N TRP A 9 -15.84 14.94 6.23
CA TRP A 9 -17.22 15.00 6.75
C TRP A 9 -18.27 14.78 5.65
N GLY A 10 -18.02 15.30 4.44
CA GLY A 10 -18.87 15.07 3.29
C GLY A 10 -18.91 13.59 2.85
N GLN A 11 -17.78 12.88 2.89
CA GLN A 11 -17.72 11.43 2.62
C GLN A 11 -18.48 10.65 3.71
N PHE A 12 -18.36 11.05 4.97
CA PHE A 12 -19.11 10.45 6.08
C PHE A 12 -20.63 10.61 5.90
N LEU A 13 -21.10 11.80 5.56
CA LEU A 13 -22.54 12.06 5.33
C LEU A 13 -23.08 11.39 4.06
N LYS A 14 -22.24 11.15 3.05
CA LYS A 14 -22.61 10.37 1.86
C LYS A 14 -22.81 8.89 2.18
N LYS A 15 -21.91 8.32 3.00
CA LYS A 15 -22.01 6.92 3.43
C LYS A 15 -23.12 6.70 4.47
N ASN A 16 -23.46 7.73 5.24
CA ASN A 16 -24.49 7.67 6.27
C ASN A 16 -25.60 8.72 6.01
N PRO A 17 -26.50 8.49 5.04
CA PRO A 17 -27.54 9.44 4.68
C PRO A 17 -28.51 9.74 5.82
N GLU A 18 -28.64 8.84 6.82
CA GLU A 18 -29.46 9.07 8.01
C GLU A 18 -28.96 10.24 8.87
N PHE A 19 -27.64 10.35 9.08
CA PHE A 19 -27.05 11.47 9.81
C PHE A 19 -27.14 12.79 9.03
N LYS A 20 -27.16 12.70 7.69
CA LYS A 20 -27.44 13.86 6.82
C LYS A 20 -28.88 14.33 6.96
N LYS A 21 -29.85 13.41 6.99
CA LYS A 21 -31.28 13.71 7.22
C LYS A 21 -31.52 14.30 8.61
N LYS A 22 -30.82 13.79 9.64
CA LYS A 22 -30.84 14.32 11.01
C LYS A 22 -30.09 15.65 11.19
N LYS A 23 -29.54 16.25 10.12
CA LYS A 23 -28.73 17.49 10.16
C LYS A 23 -27.63 17.45 11.24
N LEU A 24 -27.03 16.28 11.46
CA LEU A 24 -25.98 16.11 12.46
C LEU A 24 -24.82 17.04 12.09
N LYS A 25 -24.39 17.88 13.04
CA LYS A 25 -23.25 18.77 12.85
C LYS A 25 -21.98 18.06 13.29
N ARG A 26 -20.88 18.26 12.57
CA ARG A 26 -19.57 17.73 12.98
C ARG A 26 -19.14 18.22 14.36
N THR A 27 -19.56 19.43 14.72
CA THR A 27 -19.25 20.10 15.98
C THR A 27 -20.12 19.65 17.16
N SER A 28 -21.16 18.83 16.93
CA SER A 28 -21.91 18.24 18.04
C SER A 28 -21.16 17.06 18.63
N SER A 29 -21.33 16.81 19.93
CA SER A 29 -20.68 15.68 20.63
C SER A 29 -21.02 14.33 19.99
N GLU A 30 -22.27 14.16 19.54
CA GLU A 30 -22.74 12.98 18.82
C GLU A 30 -22.12 12.87 17.42
N GLY A 31 -22.03 13.99 16.69
CA GLY A 31 -21.42 14.04 15.35
C GLY A 31 -19.93 13.76 15.37
N GLU A 32 -19.22 14.28 16.36
CA GLU A 32 -17.80 14.01 16.54
C GLU A 32 -17.54 12.54 16.88
N LYS A 33 -18.32 11.95 17.80
CA LYS A 33 -18.22 10.52 18.14
C LYS A 33 -18.50 9.62 16.94
N ALA A 34 -19.60 9.87 16.23
CA ALA A 34 -19.97 9.10 15.05
C ALA A 34 -18.93 9.22 13.93
N PHE A 35 -18.36 10.42 13.72
CA PHE A 35 -17.29 10.62 12.76
C PHE A 35 -16.04 9.82 13.11
N LYS A 36 -15.59 9.89 14.37
CA LYS A 36 -14.38 9.23 14.84
C LYS A 36 -14.50 7.71 14.71
N ALA A 37 -15.68 7.15 15.04
CA ALA A 37 -15.97 5.73 14.86
C ALA A 37 -15.87 5.32 13.39
N ALA A 38 -16.58 6.01 12.50
CA ALA A 38 -16.56 5.72 11.06
C ALA A 38 -15.17 5.95 10.43
N PHE A 39 -14.42 6.95 10.90
CA PHE A 39 -13.05 7.20 10.47
C PHE A 39 -12.13 6.04 10.86
N LYS A 40 -12.27 5.48 12.07
CA LYS A 40 -11.48 4.35 12.53
C LYS A 40 -11.74 3.09 11.70
N GLU A 41 -13.00 2.82 11.36
CA GLU A 41 -13.36 1.71 10.46
C GLU A 41 -12.82 1.91 9.04
N PHE A 42 -12.93 3.13 8.51
CA PHE A 42 -12.35 3.49 7.22
C PHE A 42 -10.83 3.33 7.23
N ALA A 43 -10.14 3.77 8.28
CA ALA A 43 -8.71 3.66 8.40
C ALA A 43 -8.26 2.18 8.45
N LYS A 44 -8.95 1.34 9.21
CA LYS A 44 -8.69 -0.11 9.28
C LYS A 44 -8.88 -0.79 7.92
N SER A 45 -10.00 -0.53 7.23
CA SER A 45 -10.26 -1.11 5.90
C SER A 45 -9.25 -0.64 4.86
N PHE A 46 -8.93 0.66 4.84
CA PHE A 46 -7.93 1.23 3.94
C PHE A 46 -6.54 0.60 4.15
N LEU A 47 -6.14 0.38 5.40
CA LEU A 47 -4.86 -0.26 5.72
C LEU A 47 -4.83 -1.73 5.30
N LYS A 48 -5.90 -2.48 5.52
CA LYS A 48 -6.03 -3.88 5.05
C LYS A 48 -5.91 -3.99 3.53
N GLU A 49 -6.63 -3.14 2.78
CA GLU A 49 -6.53 -3.11 1.32
C GLU A 49 -5.12 -2.77 0.85
N ARG A 50 -4.47 -1.82 1.52
CA ARG A 50 -3.09 -1.42 1.21
C ARG A 50 -2.11 -2.57 1.46
N GLU A 51 -2.25 -3.29 2.57
CA GLU A 51 -1.44 -4.48 2.86
C GLU A 51 -1.63 -5.57 1.81
N ALA A 52 -2.88 -5.84 1.39
CA ALA A 52 -3.16 -6.81 0.33
C ALA A 52 -2.51 -6.43 -1.00
N LYS A 53 -2.56 -5.13 -1.37
CA LYS A 53 -1.87 -4.62 -2.57
C LYS A 53 -0.35 -4.76 -2.47
N LEU A 54 0.23 -4.41 -1.33
CA LEU A 54 1.68 -4.57 -1.09
C LEU A 54 2.12 -6.03 -1.18
N LYS A 55 1.33 -6.95 -0.64
CA LYS A 55 1.61 -8.39 -0.71
C LYS A 55 1.62 -8.89 -2.17
N LYS A 56 0.58 -8.55 -2.94
CA LYS A 56 0.50 -8.88 -4.38
C LYS A 56 1.68 -8.32 -5.16
N GLU A 57 2.06 -7.07 -4.92
CA GLU A 57 3.17 -6.43 -5.63
C GLU A 57 4.53 -7.05 -5.28
N LYS A 58 4.72 -7.43 -4.01
CA LYS A 58 5.90 -8.19 -3.57
C LYS A 58 5.98 -9.53 -4.27
N GLU A 59 4.90 -10.31 -4.29
CA GLU A 59 4.85 -11.61 -4.96
C GLU A 59 5.13 -11.50 -6.47
N ARG A 60 4.59 -10.47 -7.13
CA ARG A 60 4.89 -10.20 -8.54
C ARG A 60 6.37 -9.89 -8.76
N THR A 61 6.94 -9.04 -7.90
CA THR A 61 8.33 -8.59 -8.01
C THR A 61 9.31 -9.71 -7.70
N THR A 62 9.03 -10.56 -6.71
CA THR A 62 9.86 -11.73 -6.40
C THR A 62 9.84 -12.76 -7.52
N LYS A 63 8.68 -13.01 -8.13
CA LYS A 63 8.57 -13.87 -9.33
C LYS A 63 9.42 -13.33 -10.47
N ALA A 64 9.25 -12.04 -10.82
CA ALA A 64 10.05 -11.39 -11.88
C ALA A 64 11.56 -11.44 -11.59
N LYS A 65 11.97 -11.28 -10.31
CA LYS A 65 13.38 -11.44 -9.91
C LYS A 65 13.85 -12.87 -10.14
N SER A 66 13.07 -13.88 -9.72
CA SER A 66 13.43 -15.29 -9.87
C SER A 66 13.61 -15.72 -11.34
N GLU A 67 12.77 -15.20 -12.23
CA GLU A 67 12.90 -15.38 -13.69
C GLU A 67 14.17 -14.74 -14.25
N LEU A 68 14.58 -13.57 -13.75
CA LEU A 68 15.82 -12.94 -14.18
C LEU A 68 17.06 -13.67 -13.62
N VAL A 69 16.97 -14.21 -12.41
CA VAL A 69 18.06 -15.00 -11.80
C VAL A 69 18.24 -16.33 -12.53
N THR A 70 17.15 -17.01 -12.92
CA THR A 70 17.25 -18.23 -13.74
C THR A 70 17.84 -17.93 -15.11
N LYS A 71 17.41 -16.83 -15.77
CA LYS A 71 18.03 -16.35 -17.02
C LYS A 71 19.51 -16.04 -16.84
N LEU A 72 19.91 -15.43 -15.72
CA LEU A 72 21.30 -15.12 -15.42
C LEU A 72 22.16 -16.40 -15.30
N LYS A 73 21.64 -17.42 -14.62
CA LYS A 73 22.32 -18.73 -14.48
C LYS A 73 22.50 -19.46 -15.80
N ALA A 74 21.63 -19.22 -16.77
CA ALA A 74 21.69 -19.80 -18.12
C ALA A 74 22.48 -18.93 -19.12
N VAL A 75 23.13 -17.84 -18.68
CA VAL A 75 23.94 -16.99 -19.58
C VAL A 75 25.29 -17.65 -19.82
N ASP A 76 25.44 -18.22 -21.02
CA ASP A 76 26.71 -18.75 -21.51
C ASP A 76 27.06 -18.18 -22.91
N GLY A 77 28.30 -18.44 -23.36
CA GLY A 77 28.79 -18.13 -24.71
C GLY A 77 29.50 -16.77 -24.90
N LYS A 78 29.67 -16.34 -26.15
CA LYS A 78 30.35 -15.07 -26.48
C LYS A 78 29.62 -13.88 -25.86
N LYS A 79 30.39 -12.94 -25.28
CA LYS A 79 29.91 -11.73 -24.58
C LYS A 79 29.01 -12.03 -23.37
N TRP A 80 29.17 -13.20 -22.72
CA TRP A 80 28.43 -13.57 -21.51
C TRP A 80 28.46 -12.48 -20.44
N HIS A 81 29.62 -11.85 -20.21
CA HIS A 81 29.81 -10.79 -19.21
C HIS A 81 28.90 -9.56 -19.47
N LEU A 82 28.66 -9.17 -20.73
CA LEU A 82 27.77 -8.05 -21.06
C LEU A 82 26.30 -8.42 -20.83
N LYS A 83 25.91 -9.64 -21.20
CA LYS A 83 24.55 -10.17 -20.96
C LYS A 83 24.28 -10.31 -19.46
N ALA A 84 25.22 -10.88 -18.71
CA ALA A 84 25.17 -11.03 -17.27
C ALA A 84 25.12 -9.67 -16.56
N ARG A 85 25.95 -8.69 -16.97
CA ARG A 85 25.91 -7.32 -16.42
C ARG A 85 24.53 -6.67 -16.60
N THR A 86 23.93 -6.81 -17.78
CA THR A 86 22.59 -6.25 -18.07
C THR A 86 21.52 -6.90 -17.20
N LEU A 87 21.56 -8.22 -17.02
CA LEU A 87 20.63 -8.93 -16.14
C LEU A 87 20.84 -8.55 -14.67
N ASN A 88 22.08 -8.46 -14.20
CA ASN A 88 22.42 -8.01 -12.85
C ASN A 88 21.90 -6.61 -12.56
N GLN A 89 22.00 -5.67 -13.52
CA GLN A 89 21.41 -4.34 -13.37
C GLN A 89 19.88 -4.39 -13.22
N LYS A 90 19.20 -5.25 -13.98
CA LYS A 90 17.74 -5.43 -13.86
C LYS A 90 17.37 -6.06 -12.52
N ILE A 91 18.11 -7.07 -12.07
CA ILE A 91 17.94 -7.70 -10.75
C ILE A 91 18.13 -6.66 -9.64
N GLY A 92 19.20 -5.86 -9.68
CA GLY A 92 19.46 -4.81 -8.70
C GLY A 92 18.36 -3.75 -8.65
N ARG A 93 17.74 -3.39 -9.79
CA ARG A 93 16.56 -2.52 -9.80
C ARG A 93 15.38 -3.16 -9.08
N LEU A 94 15.11 -4.43 -9.31
CA LEU A 94 14.04 -5.14 -8.58
C LEU A 94 14.34 -5.27 -7.09
N ASP A 95 15.59 -5.48 -6.69
CA ASP A 95 16.01 -5.49 -5.28
C ASP A 95 15.79 -4.15 -4.59
N SER A 96 16.18 -3.06 -5.27
CA SER A 96 15.91 -1.70 -4.77
C SER A 96 14.40 -1.46 -4.61
N TYR A 97 13.59 -2.00 -5.52
CA TYR A 97 12.14 -1.86 -5.45
C TYR A 97 11.53 -2.71 -4.33
N LEU A 98 11.99 -3.96 -4.13
CA LEU A 98 11.58 -4.80 -3.00
C LEU A 98 11.88 -4.13 -1.65
N SER A 99 13.07 -3.55 -1.49
CA SER A 99 13.44 -2.79 -0.28
C SER A 99 12.51 -1.59 -0.03
N ARG A 100 12.10 -0.88 -1.09
CA ARG A 100 11.09 0.19 -0.99
C ARG A 100 9.73 -0.37 -0.56
N LEU A 101 9.29 -1.48 -1.13
CA LEU A 101 8.03 -2.15 -0.73
C LEU A 101 8.06 -2.59 0.73
N GLU A 102 9.19 -3.10 1.22
CA GLU A 102 9.39 -3.42 2.63
C GLU A 102 9.30 -2.20 3.54
N THR A 103 9.93 -1.10 3.15
CA THR A 103 9.86 0.16 3.89
C THR A 103 8.42 0.68 3.97
N ILE A 104 7.67 0.59 2.87
CA ILE A 104 6.25 0.97 2.84
C ILE A 104 5.41 0.04 3.72
N GLN A 105 5.69 -1.27 3.72
CA GLN A 105 5.01 -2.22 4.59
C GLN A 105 5.27 -1.90 6.07
N LYS A 106 6.53 -1.65 6.47
CA LYS A 106 6.87 -1.24 7.85
C LYS A 106 6.13 0.02 8.28
N LYS A 107 6.05 1.03 7.40
CA LYS A 107 5.27 2.25 7.66
C LYS A 107 3.77 1.97 7.80
N THR A 108 3.25 1.05 6.99
CA THR A 108 1.82 0.69 6.99
C THR A 108 1.45 -0.08 8.27
N THR A 109 2.29 -1.00 8.73
CA THR A 109 2.08 -1.72 9.99
C THR A 109 2.22 -0.80 11.20
N GLN A 110 3.15 0.16 11.18
CA GLN A 110 3.26 1.17 12.23
C GLN A 110 2.00 2.05 12.30
N LEU A 111 1.48 2.48 11.14
CA LEU A 111 0.21 3.20 11.06
C LEU A 111 -0.96 2.37 11.58
N ALA A 112 -1.02 1.07 11.27
CA ALA A 112 -2.06 0.17 11.76
C ALA A 112 -2.08 0.03 13.28
N LYS A 113 -0.91 0.09 13.94
CA LYS A 113 -0.82 0.08 15.41
C LYS A 113 -1.36 1.37 16.05
N SER A 114 -1.34 2.48 15.30
CA SER A 114 -1.76 3.81 15.80
C SER A 114 -3.24 4.14 15.57
N VAL A 115 -4.01 3.26 14.93
CA VAL A 115 -5.43 3.47 14.54
C VAL A 115 -6.37 2.68 15.43
#